data_AF-A0A961N064-F1
#
_entry.id   AF-A0A961N064-F1
#
_cell.length_a   1.000
_cell.length_b   1.000
_cell.length_c   1.000
_cell.angle_alpha   90.00
_cell.angle_beta   90.00
_cell.angle_gamma   90.00
#
_symmetry.space_group_name_H-M   'P 1'
#
loop_
_entity.id
_entity.type
_entity.pdbx_description
1 polymer ?
#
loop_
_entity_poly.entity_id
_entity_poly.type
_entity_poly.pdbx_seq_one_letter_code
_entity_poly.pdbx_strand_id
1 'polypeptide(L)'
;MHRLAQSMLALAALAVAGPAAALTPPLPRCELRSLSSEEAAFSGYDYVMFGDGFAYYERRALDGTRWEYILEHCPTRDRLTVGIDWQGAGEDQQRINDVTGPLHEAITSDRRYTLQDLRDIARAAGAEASVDRTQGTSCVCADMGY
;
A
#
# COMPACT_ATOMS: atom_id res chain seq x y z
N MET A 1 -1.23 -24.22 -76.44
CA MET A 1 -0.50 -25.32 -75.75
C MET A 1 -0.35 -24.90 -74.30
N HIS A 2 -1.13 -25.52 -73.38
CA HIS A 2 -0.62 -26.44 -72.34
C HIS A 2 0.31 -25.72 -71.33
N ARG A 3 0.13 -25.75 -70.01
CA ARG A 3 -0.64 -26.61 -69.10
C ARG A 3 -0.41 -26.09 -67.66
N LEU A 4 -1.38 -26.32 -66.76
CA LEU A 4 -1.25 -26.65 -65.33
C LEU A 4 -0.65 -25.58 -64.38
N ALA A 5 -1.43 -24.99 -63.47
CA ALA A 5 -1.89 -25.56 -62.19
C ALA A 5 -0.74 -26.08 -61.31
N GLN A 6 -0.37 -25.29 -60.29
CA GLN A 6 0.37 -25.79 -59.14
C GLN A 6 0.00 -25.00 -57.89
N SER A 7 -1.00 -25.54 -57.19
CA SER A 7 -1.22 -25.32 -55.76
C SER A 7 -0.04 -25.88 -54.99
N MET A 8 0.55 -25.11 -54.08
CA MET A 8 1.34 -25.65 -52.98
C MET A 8 0.89 -25.01 -51.67
N LEU A 9 0.19 -25.84 -50.89
CA LEU A 9 0.08 -25.73 -49.44
C LEU A 9 1.48 -25.66 -48.82
N ALA A 10 1.69 -24.71 -47.90
CA ALA A 10 2.60 -24.82 -46.75
C ALA A 10 2.45 -23.52 -45.95
N LEU A 11 2.40 -23.46 -44.63
CA LEU A 11 2.50 -24.45 -43.56
C LEU A 11 1.77 -23.76 -42.38
N ALA A 12 0.79 -24.41 -41.77
CA ALA A 12 0.17 -23.88 -40.56
C ALA A 12 1.23 -23.88 -39.45
N ALA A 13 1.73 -22.70 -39.09
CA ALA A 13 2.57 -22.51 -37.92
C ALA A 13 1.67 -22.66 -36.68
N LEU A 14 1.57 -23.88 -36.17
CA LEU A 14 1.10 -24.16 -34.81
C LEU A 14 2.15 -23.58 -33.85
N ALA A 15 1.95 -22.31 -33.48
CA ALA A 15 2.60 -21.71 -32.35
C ALA A 15 2.10 -22.47 -31.10
N VAL A 16 2.89 -23.45 -30.66
CA VAL A 16 2.74 -24.05 -29.33
C VAL A 16 3.13 -22.96 -28.35
N ALA A 17 2.13 -22.17 -27.96
CA ALA A 17 2.22 -21.28 -26.82
C ALA A 17 2.45 -22.17 -25.59
N GLY A 18 3.71 -22.30 -25.17
CA GLY A 18 4.01 -22.79 -23.83
C GLY A 18 3.32 -21.87 -22.82
N PRO A 19 2.95 -22.35 -21.62
CA PRO A 19 2.46 -21.47 -20.59
C PRO A 19 3.62 -20.52 -20.27
N ALA A 20 3.52 -19.29 -20.76
CA ALA A 20 4.10 -18.17 -20.07
C ALA A 20 3.46 -18.23 -18.68
N ALA A 21 4.15 -18.88 -17.75
CA ALA A 21 3.97 -18.61 -16.34
C ALA A 21 4.27 -17.12 -16.24
N ALA A 22 3.22 -16.32 -16.35
CA ALA A 22 3.27 -14.92 -16.07
C ALA A 22 3.97 -14.82 -14.74
N LEU A 23 5.16 -14.23 -14.75
CA LEU A 23 5.83 -13.75 -13.56
C LEU A 23 4.97 -12.58 -13.08
N THR A 24 3.77 -12.88 -12.61
CA THR A 24 2.96 -11.92 -11.88
C THR A 24 3.82 -11.59 -10.67
N PRO A 25 4.22 -10.32 -10.49
CA PRO A 25 4.89 -9.94 -9.26
C PRO A 25 4.02 -10.44 -8.09
N PRO A 26 4.64 -10.96 -7.01
CA PRO A 26 3.87 -11.42 -5.86
C PRO A 26 2.92 -10.28 -5.49
N LEU A 27 1.61 -10.57 -5.48
CA LEU A 27 0.64 -9.60 -4.99
C LEU A 27 1.11 -9.18 -3.58
N PRO A 28 1.05 -7.88 -3.23
CA PRO A 28 1.35 -7.42 -1.89
C PRO A 28 0.68 -8.35 -0.89
N ARG A 29 1.38 -8.72 0.19
CA ARG A 29 0.96 -9.75 1.16
C ARG A 29 -0.48 -9.54 1.66
N CYS A 30 -0.94 -8.30 1.57
CA CYS A 30 -2.25 -7.86 1.99
C CYS A 30 -3.38 -7.78 0.97
N GLU A 31 -3.13 -7.93 -0.33
CA GLU A 31 -4.22 -7.92 -1.32
C GLU A 31 -5.10 -9.20 -1.28
N LEU A 32 -4.64 -10.28 -0.62
CA LEU A 32 -5.31 -11.59 -0.64
C LEU A 32 -5.93 -12.04 0.69
N ARG A 33 -5.61 -11.38 1.82
CA ARG A 33 -6.19 -11.71 3.13
C ARG A 33 -7.26 -10.69 3.50
N SER A 34 -8.40 -11.20 3.95
CA SER A 34 -9.66 -10.48 4.24
C SER A 34 -9.44 -9.01 4.62
N LEU A 35 -9.57 -8.13 3.63
CA LEU A 35 -9.58 -6.69 3.85
C LEU A 35 -10.88 -6.37 4.58
N SER A 36 -10.80 -5.68 5.72
CA SER A 36 -12.00 -5.05 6.26
C SER A 36 -12.61 -4.14 5.17
N SER A 37 -13.91 -3.82 5.25
CA SER A 37 -14.56 -2.98 4.24
C SER A 37 -13.84 -1.65 4.00
N GLU A 38 -13.16 -1.14 5.03
CA GLU A 38 -12.29 0.05 4.97
C GLU A 38 -11.05 -0.21 4.13
N GLU A 39 -10.39 -1.35 4.32
CA GLU A 39 -9.11 -1.66 3.68
C GLU A 39 -9.28 -1.98 2.17
N ALA A 40 -10.47 -2.42 1.76
CA ALA A 40 -10.81 -2.71 0.36
C ALA A 40 -10.85 -1.47 -0.55
N ALA A 41 -10.92 -0.26 0.02
CA ALA A 41 -10.89 0.99 -0.72
C ALA A 41 -9.46 1.46 -1.06
N PHE A 42 -8.43 0.73 -0.60
CA PHE A 42 -7.05 1.17 -0.69
C PHE A 42 -6.11 0.15 -1.35
N SER A 43 -5.22 0.75 -2.14
CA SER A 43 -3.88 0.38 -2.59
C SER A 43 -2.79 0.38 -1.53
N GLY A 44 -1.70 -0.37 -1.70
CA GLY A 44 -0.46 -0.19 -0.92
C GLY A 44 -0.61 -0.62 0.54
N TYR A 45 0.09 -1.68 0.92
CA TYR A 45 0.14 -2.19 2.30
C TYR A 45 1.52 -2.78 2.61
N ASP A 46 2.55 -2.27 1.91
CA ASP A 46 3.91 -2.62 2.26
C ASP A 46 4.22 -2.01 3.62
N TYR A 47 4.60 -2.87 4.56
CA TYR A 47 4.73 -2.50 5.96
C TYR A 47 6.14 -2.74 6.49
N VAL A 48 6.51 -1.94 7.49
CA VAL A 48 7.72 -2.08 8.29
C VAL A 48 7.30 -2.31 9.74
N MET A 49 7.96 -3.28 10.36
CA MET A 49 7.78 -3.59 11.76
C MET A 49 8.59 -2.67 12.65
N PHE A 50 7.96 -2.17 13.71
CA PHE A 50 8.62 -1.53 14.83
C PHE A 50 8.41 -2.35 16.11
N GLY A 51 9.29 -2.15 17.09
CA GLY A 51 9.25 -2.86 18.37
C GLY A 51 7.88 -2.80 19.05
N ASP A 52 7.66 -3.70 20.01
CA ASP A 52 6.44 -3.75 20.83
C ASP A 52 5.13 -3.93 20.05
N GLY A 53 5.15 -4.56 18.86
CA GLY A 53 3.94 -4.91 18.13
C GLY A 53 3.34 -3.77 17.30
N PHE A 54 4.12 -2.71 17.04
CA PHE A 54 3.76 -1.66 16.09
C PHE A 54 4.11 -2.04 14.65
N ALA A 55 3.21 -1.69 13.73
CA ALA A 55 3.46 -1.73 12.30
C ALA A 55 3.24 -0.35 11.70
N TYR A 56 4.17 0.06 10.83
CA TYR A 56 4.03 1.23 9.97
C TYR A 56 3.77 0.77 8.54
N TYR A 57 2.81 1.39 7.86
CA TYR A 57 2.58 1.17 6.43
C TYR A 57 1.94 2.38 5.77
N GLU A 58 2.06 2.43 4.45
CA GLU A 58 1.42 3.44 3.62
C GLU A 58 0.37 2.81 2.74
N ARG A 59 -0.74 3.52 2.55
CA ARG A 59 -1.79 3.11 1.62
C ARG A 59 -2.28 4.28 0.79
N ARG A 60 -2.89 3.98 -0.35
CA ARG A 60 -3.42 4.95 -1.32
C ARG A 60 -4.83 4.57 -1.69
N ALA A 61 -5.76 5.51 -1.68
CA ALA A 61 -7.11 5.22 -2.15
C ALA A 61 -7.04 4.75 -3.61
N LEU A 62 -7.87 3.76 -3.97
CA LEU A 62 -7.87 3.18 -5.32
C LEU A 62 -8.25 4.19 -6.41
N ASP A 63 -8.97 5.25 -6.06
CA ASP A 63 -9.29 6.37 -6.94
C ASP A 63 -8.12 7.38 -7.10
N GLY A 64 -7.03 7.18 -6.36
CA GLY A 64 -5.83 8.03 -6.38
C GLY A 64 -5.98 9.37 -5.66
N THR A 65 -7.10 9.62 -5.00
CA THR A 65 -7.40 10.93 -4.40
C THR A 65 -6.78 11.14 -3.02
N ARG A 66 -6.27 10.08 -2.40
CA ARG A 66 -5.80 10.11 -1.02
C ARG A 66 -4.61 9.19 -0.81
N TRP A 67 -3.63 9.67 -0.07
CA TRP A 67 -2.54 8.88 0.48
C TRP A 67 -2.64 8.91 2.00
N GLU A 68 -2.33 7.78 2.65
CA GLU A 68 -2.35 7.65 4.10
C GLU A 68 -1.09 6.98 4.62
N TYR A 69 -0.53 7.54 5.69
CA TYR A 69 0.47 6.94 6.55
C TYR A 69 -0.23 6.38 7.78
N ILE A 70 0.03 5.12 8.10
CA ILE A 70 -0.57 4.44 9.23
C ILE A 70 0.51 3.92 10.16
N LEU A 71 0.33 4.18 11.45
CA LEU A 71 1.04 3.51 12.54
C LEU A 71 0.02 2.80 13.42
N GLU A 72 0.03 1.47 13.43
CA GLU A 72 -0.94 0.65 14.17
C GLU A 72 -0.22 -0.22 15.21
N HIS A 73 -0.73 -0.23 16.43
CA HIS A 73 -0.32 -1.18 17.46
C HIS A 73 -1.21 -2.42 17.38
N CYS A 74 -0.72 -3.49 16.76
CA CYS A 74 -1.53 -4.67 16.47
C CYS A 74 -2.19 -5.33 17.69
N PRO A 75 -1.53 -5.44 18.87
CA PRO A 75 -2.18 -6.01 20.06
C PRO A 75 -3.40 -5.21 20.56
N THR A 76 -3.35 -3.87 20.54
CA THR A 76 -4.45 -3.04 21.08
C THR A 76 -5.38 -2.50 20.00
N ARG A 77 -4.98 -2.59 18.73
CA ARG A 77 -5.64 -2.00 17.56
C ARG A 77 -5.72 -0.48 17.59
N ASP A 78 -4.92 0.16 18.44
CA ASP A 78 -4.83 1.61 18.46
C ASP A 78 -4.00 2.05 17.25
N ARG A 79 -4.54 2.98 16.48
CA ARG A 79 -4.03 3.38 15.17
C ARG A 79 -3.93 4.90 15.10
N LEU A 80 -2.79 5.39 14.62
CA LEU A 80 -2.64 6.71 14.06
C LEU A 80 -2.82 6.61 12.55
N THR A 81 -3.75 7.41 12.01
CA THR A 81 -3.93 7.58 10.55
C THR A 81 -3.59 9.03 10.21
N VAL A 82 -2.66 9.22 9.29
CA VAL A 82 -2.28 10.54 8.76
C VAL A 82 -2.62 10.59 7.29
N GLY A 83 -3.51 11.49 6.90
CA GLY A 83 -4.06 11.60 5.56
C GLY A 83 -3.61 12.85 4.81
N ILE A 84 -3.34 12.66 3.53
CA ILE A 84 -2.98 13.72 2.58
C ILE A 84 -3.86 13.53 1.35
N ASP A 85 -4.79 14.46 1.13
CA ASP A 85 -5.57 14.49 -0.11
C ASP A 85 -4.68 14.91 -1.27
N TRP A 86 -4.74 14.15 -2.36
CA TRP A 86 -3.91 14.30 -3.54
C TRP A 86 -4.45 15.43 -4.43
N GLN A 87 -3.62 16.43 -4.71
CA GLN A 87 -3.97 17.60 -5.53
C GLN A 87 -3.16 17.69 -6.84
N GLY A 88 -2.12 16.87 -7.00
CA GLY A 88 -1.24 16.83 -8.17
C GLY A 88 0.14 16.23 -7.88
N ALA A 89 0.66 15.40 -8.80
CA ALA A 89 1.79 14.50 -8.55
C ALA A 89 3.11 15.14 -8.08
N GLY A 90 3.37 16.42 -8.41
CA GLY A 90 4.61 17.10 -7.99
C GLY A 90 4.53 17.75 -6.61
N GLU A 91 3.41 18.41 -6.32
CA GLU A 91 3.19 19.11 -5.04
C GLU A 91 2.95 18.10 -3.90
N ASP A 92 2.29 16.98 -4.20
CA ASP A 92 1.95 15.98 -3.20
C ASP A 92 3.16 15.21 -2.68
N GLN A 93 4.20 14.99 -3.48
CA GLN A 93 5.40 14.29 -3.00
C GLN A 93 6.17 15.14 -1.97
N GLN A 94 6.30 16.45 -2.20
CA GLN A 94 6.92 17.33 -1.20
C GLN A 94 6.06 17.38 0.06
N ARG A 95 4.74 17.47 -0.08
CA ARG A 95 3.81 17.50 1.06
C ARG A 95 3.87 16.21 1.88
N ILE A 96 3.97 15.05 1.23
CA ILE A 96 4.21 13.77 1.89
C ILE A 96 5.52 13.81 2.66
N ASN A 97 6.62 14.29 2.06
CA ASN A 97 7.92 14.37 2.73
C ASN A 97 7.90 15.33 3.94
N ASP A 98 7.24 16.49 3.81
CA ASP A 98 7.12 17.50 4.87
C ASP A 98 6.36 16.96 6.09
N VAL A 99 5.38 16.08 5.86
CA VAL A 99 4.59 15.43 6.92
C VAL A 99 5.31 14.22 7.51
N THR A 100 5.89 13.37 6.65
CA THR A 100 6.51 12.10 7.07
C THR A 100 7.88 12.27 7.69
N GLY A 101 8.66 13.27 7.28
CA GLY A 101 9.99 13.54 7.83
C GLY A 101 9.98 13.70 9.35
N PRO A 102 9.19 14.64 9.91
CA PRO A 102 9.06 14.83 11.36
C PRO A 102 8.53 13.59 12.10
N LEU A 103 7.60 12.84 11.49
CA LEU A 103 7.09 11.59 12.07
C LEU A 103 8.17 10.52 12.14
N HIS A 104 8.94 10.35 11.07
CA HIS A 104 10.04 9.40 11.02
C HIS A 104 11.14 9.76 12.02
N GLU A 105 11.50 11.04 12.14
CA GLU A 105 12.43 11.52 13.15
C GLU A 105 11.91 11.21 14.57
N ALA A 106 10.64 11.47 14.86
CA ALA A 106 10.05 11.18 16.17
C ALA A 106 10.09 9.68 16.50
N ILE A 107 9.67 8.82 15.57
CA ILE A 107 9.60 7.36 15.74
C ILE A 107 10.99 6.72 15.88
N THR A 108 12.01 7.30 15.25
CA THR A 108 13.39 6.79 15.30
C THR A 108 14.24 7.45 16.39
N SER A 109 13.70 8.43 17.11
CA SER A 109 14.41 9.11 18.20
C SER A 109 14.47 8.27 19.49
N ASP A 110 15.40 8.62 20.38
CA ASP A 110 15.46 8.05 21.75
C ASP A 110 14.34 8.58 22.67
N ARG A 111 13.52 9.52 22.20
CA ARG A 111 12.42 10.08 22.98
C ARG A 111 11.18 9.21 22.83
N ARG A 112 10.37 9.18 23.90
CA ARG A 112 9.08 8.49 23.88
C ARG A 112 8.00 9.42 23.36
N TYR A 113 7.35 9.01 22.28
CA TYR A 113 6.19 9.67 21.71
C TYR A 113 4.97 8.76 21.84
N THR A 114 3.84 9.31 22.25
CA THR A 114 2.53 8.65 22.16
C THR A 114 1.95 8.82 20.76
N LEU A 115 0.95 8.01 20.40
CA LEU A 115 0.19 8.22 19.16
C LEU A 115 -0.42 9.63 19.08
N GLN A 116 -0.78 10.23 20.22
CA GLN A 116 -1.32 11.59 20.27
C GLN A 116 -0.25 12.64 19.96
N ASP A 117 0.98 12.46 20.45
CA ASP A 117 2.08 13.36 20.13
C ASP A 117 2.40 13.31 18.63
N LEU A 118 2.43 12.10 18.05
CA LEU A 118 2.65 11.91 16.62
C LEU A 118 1.52 12.53 15.78
N ARG A 119 0.25 12.40 16.21
CA ARG A 119 -0.88 13.10 15.59
C ARG A 119 -0.68 14.61 15.57
N ASP A 120 -0.22 15.18 16.68
CA ASP A 120 -0.05 16.63 16.81
C ASP A 120 1.13 17.11 15.95
N ILE A 121 2.20 16.32 15.81
CA ILE A 121 3.29 16.56 14.86
C ILE A 121 2.78 16.57 13.42
N ALA A 122 2.00 15.56 13.02
CA ALA A 122 1.45 15.47 11.67
C ALA A 122 0.54 16.68 11.34
N ARG A 123 -0.31 17.08 12.30
CA ARG A 123 -1.19 18.25 12.15
C ARG A 123 -0.41 19.56 12.05
N ALA A 124 0.67 19.70 12.82
CA ALA A 124 1.54 20.87 12.73
C ALA A 124 2.23 20.97 11.36
N ALA A 125 2.46 19.85 10.68
CA ALA A 125 2.94 19.76 9.31
C ALA A 125 1.83 19.94 8.25
N GLY A 126 0.59 20.23 8.65
CA GLY A 126 -0.53 20.50 7.74
C GLY A 126 -1.27 19.26 7.22
N ALA A 127 -1.04 18.09 7.82
CA ALA A 127 -1.80 16.88 7.47
C ALA A 127 -3.10 16.75 8.27
N GLU A 128 -4.04 15.97 7.72
CA GLU A 128 -5.10 15.41 8.53
C GLU A 128 -4.53 14.28 9.38
N ALA A 129 -4.86 14.22 10.65
CA ALA A 129 -4.45 13.08 11.49
C ALA A 129 -5.50 12.73 12.54
N SER A 130 -5.76 11.43 12.71
CA SER A 130 -6.61 10.86 13.74
C SER A 130 -5.88 9.80 14.54
N VAL A 131 -6.26 9.65 15.80
CA VAL A 131 -5.93 8.47 16.60
C VAL A 131 -7.24 7.83 16.98
N ASP A 132 -7.41 6.59 16.58
CA ASP A 132 -8.62 5.81 16.79
C ASP A 132 -8.27 4.35 17.05
N ARG A 133 -9.29 3.55 17.37
CA ARG A 133 -9.14 2.10 17.48
C ARG A 133 -9.84 1.46 16.29
N THR A 134 -9.12 0.62 15.56
CA THR A 134 -9.64 -0.05 14.37
C THR A 134 -10.76 -1.03 14.78
N GLN A 135 -11.84 -1.04 14.01
CA GLN A 135 -13.01 -1.88 14.33
C GLN A 135 -12.76 -3.36 14.01
N GLY A 136 -11.81 -3.67 13.13
CA GLY A 136 -11.36 -5.02 12.79
C GLY A 136 -9.84 -5.06 12.65
N THR A 137 -9.28 -6.26 12.58
CA THR A 137 -7.84 -6.43 12.37
C THR A 137 -7.48 -5.95 10.97
N SER A 138 -6.51 -5.04 10.87
CA SER A 138 -5.94 -4.66 9.58
C SER A 138 -5.25 -5.86 8.94
N CYS A 139 -5.10 -5.82 7.62
CA CYS A 139 -4.41 -6.93 6.99
C CYS A 139 -2.96 -7.08 7.51
N VAL A 140 -2.28 -5.96 7.75
CA VAL A 140 -0.91 -5.94 8.28
C VAL A 140 -0.85 -6.67 9.62
N CYS A 141 -1.76 -6.35 10.54
CA CYS A 141 -1.81 -7.03 11.83
C CYS A 141 -2.25 -8.50 11.73
N ALA A 142 -3.12 -8.85 10.77
CA ALA A 142 -3.52 -10.23 10.53
C ALA A 142 -2.37 -11.08 9.94
N ASP A 143 -1.50 -10.50 9.09
CA ASP A 143 -0.30 -11.16 8.58
C ASP A 143 0.72 -11.44 9.70
N MET A 144 0.74 -10.57 10.72
CA MET A 144 1.52 -10.75 11.94
C MET A 144 0.94 -11.74 12.94
N GLY A 145 -0.28 -12.25 12.71
CA GLY A 145 -0.95 -13.24 13.58
C GLY A 145 -1.76 -12.65 14.74
N TYR A 146 -2.20 -11.38 14.63
CA TYR A 146 -3.12 -10.73 15.57
C TYR A 146 -4.58 -10.81 15.12
#